data_AF-A0A957J6K7-F1
#
_entry.id   AF-A0A957J6K7-F1
#
_cell.length_a   1.000
_cell.length_b   1.000
_cell.length_c   1.000
_cell.angle_alpha   90.00
_cell.angle_beta   90.00
_cell.angle_gamma   90.00
#
_symmetry.space_group_name_H-M   'P 1'
#
loop_
_entity.id
_entity.type
_entity.pdbx_description
1 polymer ?
#
loop_
_entity_poly.entity_id
_entity_poly.type
_entity_poly.pdbx_seq_one_letter_code
_entity_poly.pdbx_strand_id
1 'polypeptide(L)'
;ALVAWLDRMQSGGGWTAVLLGCIVLLPLALLVEYGEIDSAVQEINWRPWMQVALINLTAVILFTVIYDARLRSLVSATAVLLVAALLAARLFWPLTPDLRQTFTYAAIVGLALGQMTWVFNYWRLSGLQGGFLQLLLFYGLTGLLQQYLAGQFEDERNGRRILLEYGGVILMGLLLVGTAVP
;
A
#
# COMPACT_ATOMS: atom_id res chain seq x y z
N ALA A 1 20.04 14.22 -7.52
CA ALA A 1 19.27 13.98 -6.29
C ALA A 1 19.01 12.48 -6.08
N LEU A 2 18.37 11.80 -7.04
CA LEU A 2 18.01 10.37 -6.96
C LEU A 2 19.21 9.41 -6.85
N VAL A 3 20.29 9.67 -7.61
CA VAL A 3 21.54 8.89 -7.56
C VAL A 3 22.32 9.13 -6.25
N ALA A 4 22.39 10.38 -5.79
CA ALA A 4 23.04 10.73 -4.50
C ALA A 4 22.22 10.31 -3.26
N TRP A 5 20.96 9.92 -3.47
CA TRP A 5 20.08 9.30 -2.48
C TRP A 5 20.29 7.79 -2.47
N LEU A 6 20.40 7.15 -3.64
CA LEU A 6 20.81 5.74 -3.79
C LEU A 6 22.19 5.45 -3.20
N ASP A 7 23.16 6.36 -3.37
CA ASP A 7 24.53 6.17 -2.90
C ASP A 7 24.67 6.28 -1.35
N ARG A 8 23.66 6.87 -0.69
CA ARG A 8 23.60 7.01 0.77
C ARG A 8 23.05 5.77 1.48
N MET A 9 22.61 4.76 0.72
CA MET A 9 21.98 3.52 1.19
C MET A 9 22.98 2.37 1.39
N GLN A 10 24.11 2.62 2.07
CA GLN A 10 25.11 1.58 2.34
C GLN A 10 24.77 0.74 3.60
N SER A 11 24.23 -0.47 3.39
CA SER A 11 24.48 -1.67 4.22
C SER A 11 23.93 -2.93 3.52
N GLY A 12 24.69 -3.49 2.57
CA GLY A 12 24.24 -4.43 1.52
C GLY A 12 23.54 -5.75 1.91
N GLY A 13 23.31 -6.06 3.20
CA GLY A 13 22.58 -7.26 3.63
C GLY A 13 21.06 -7.06 3.79
N GLY A 14 20.62 -5.90 4.28
CA GLY A 14 19.18 -5.61 4.48
C GLY A 14 18.46 -5.17 3.20
N TRP A 15 19.20 -4.57 2.26
CA TRP A 15 18.68 -4.05 1.00
C TRP A 15 18.23 -5.14 0.03
N THR A 16 18.92 -6.27 -0.01
CA THR A 16 18.50 -7.43 -0.81
C THR A 16 17.19 -7.97 -0.27
N ALA A 17 17.01 -8.06 1.05
CA ALA A 17 15.76 -8.53 1.66
C ALA A 17 14.57 -7.61 1.35
N VAL A 18 14.76 -6.30 1.33
CA VAL A 18 13.68 -5.37 0.97
C VAL A 18 13.37 -5.41 -0.52
N LEU A 19 14.37 -5.42 -1.40
CA LEU A 19 14.16 -5.53 -2.85
C LEU A 19 13.52 -6.89 -3.20
N LEU A 20 14.00 -7.98 -2.60
CA LEU A 20 13.36 -9.30 -2.69
C LEU A 20 11.95 -9.26 -2.11
N GLY A 21 11.74 -8.53 -1.02
CA GLY A 21 10.43 -8.25 -0.44
C GLY A 21 9.51 -7.54 -1.41
N CYS A 22 9.95 -6.52 -2.16
CA CYS A 22 9.14 -5.89 -3.21
C CYS A 22 8.86 -6.86 -4.35
N ILE A 23 9.88 -7.59 -4.77
CA ILE A 23 9.79 -8.59 -5.84
C ILE A 23 8.86 -9.75 -5.46
N VAL A 24 8.63 -9.99 -4.18
CA VAL A 24 7.71 -11.04 -3.68
C VAL A 24 6.34 -10.45 -3.35
N LEU A 25 6.27 -9.33 -2.64
CA LEU A 25 5.04 -8.69 -2.18
C LEU A 25 4.26 -8.04 -3.33
N LEU A 26 4.92 -7.45 -4.32
CA LEU A 26 4.21 -6.88 -5.48
C LEU A 26 3.51 -7.97 -6.29
N PRO A 27 4.13 -9.10 -6.67
CA PRO A 27 3.40 -10.18 -7.31
C PRO A 27 2.42 -10.91 -6.39
N LEU A 28 2.68 -11.06 -5.08
CA LEU A 28 1.66 -11.58 -4.15
C LEU A 28 0.43 -10.68 -4.08
N ALA A 29 0.64 -9.37 -4.01
CA ALA A 29 -0.40 -8.37 -4.08
C ALA A 29 -1.20 -8.47 -5.39
N LEU A 30 -0.49 -8.65 -6.51
CA LEU A 30 -1.13 -8.86 -7.81
C LEU A 30 -1.84 -10.22 -7.90
N LEU A 31 -1.36 -11.26 -7.20
CA LEU A 31 -1.97 -12.61 -7.18
C LEU A 31 -3.26 -12.66 -6.36
N VAL A 32 -3.34 -11.93 -5.23
CA VAL A 32 -4.60 -11.77 -4.48
C VAL A 32 -5.65 -11.06 -5.35
N GLU A 33 -5.24 -10.05 -6.11
CA GLU A 33 -6.11 -9.38 -7.08
C GLU A 33 -6.49 -10.30 -8.27
N TYR A 34 -5.58 -11.18 -8.70
CA TYR A 34 -5.79 -12.21 -9.74
C TYR A 34 -6.74 -13.33 -9.30
N GLY A 35 -6.75 -13.67 -8.01
CA GLY A 35 -7.48 -14.83 -7.47
C GLY A 35 -8.99 -14.68 -7.41
N GLU A 36 -9.52 -13.45 -7.47
CA GLU A 36 -10.95 -13.18 -7.30
C GLU A 36 -11.63 -12.53 -8.51
N ILE A 37 -10.87 -11.99 -9.49
CA ILE A 37 -11.44 -11.43 -10.72
C ILE A 37 -11.70 -12.52 -11.79
N ASP A 38 -11.10 -13.71 -11.64
CA ASP A 38 -11.15 -14.78 -12.67
C ASP A 38 -12.39 -15.69 -12.61
N SER A 39 -13.58 -15.13 -12.34
CA SER A 39 -14.84 -15.87 -12.55
C SER A 39 -15.86 -15.16 -13.44
N ALA A 40 -15.56 -13.98 -13.99
CA ALA A 40 -16.42 -13.35 -14.99
C ALA A 40 -15.62 -12.54 -16.03
N VAL A 41 -15.47 -13.13 -17.23
CA VAL A 41 -15.14 -12.48 -18.53
C VAL A 41 -13.65 -12.38 -18.94
N GLN A 42 -13.11 -13.51 -19.40
CA GLN A 42 -12.46 -13.82 -20.69
C GLN A 42 -11.70 -12.79 -21.60
N GLU A 43 -11.30 -11.60 -21.16
CA GLU A 43 -10.31 -10.79 -21.90
C GLU A 43 -9.17 -10.30 -21.00
N ILE A 44 -7.93 -10.73 -21.29
CA ILE A 44 -6.71 -10.30 -20.58
C ILE A 44 -6.45 -8.82 -20.91
N ASN A 45 -7.09 -7.91 -20.18
CA ASN A 45 -6.88 -6.47 -20.30
C ASN A 45 -5.80 -6.03 -19.30
N TRP A 46 -4.58 -5.76 -19.78
CA TRP A 46 -3.40 -5.41 -18.96
C TRP A 46 -3.43 -3.99 -18.36
N ARG A 47 -4.35 -3.12 -18.83
CA ARG A 47 -4.41 -1.70 -18.47
C ARG A 47 -4.71 -1.41 -16.99
N PRO A 48 -5.68 -2.09 -16.33
CA PRO A 48 -5.95 -1.88 -14.91
C PRO A 48 -4.73 -2.25 -14.05
N TRP A 49 -4.06 -3.35 -14.38
CA TRP A 49 -2.86 -3.85 -13.70
C TRP A 49 -1.71 -2.84 -13.71
N MET A 50 -1.44 -2.24 -14.87
CA MET A 50 -0.38 -1.23 -14.97
C MET A 50 -0.72 -0.01 -14.12
N GLN A 51 -2.00 0.39 -14.05
CA GLN A 51 -2.41 1.51 -13.21
C GLN A 51 -2.20 1.21 -11.71
N VAL A 52 -2.60 0.03 -11.23
CA VAL A 52 -2.39 -0.39 -9.84
C VAL A 52 -0.91 -0.44 -9.49
N ALA A 53 -0.09 -1.05 -10.36
CA ALA A 53 1.35 -1.14 -10.17
C ALA A 53 2.00 0.26 -10.10
N LEU A 54 1.64 1.17 -11.00
CA LEU A 54 2.15 2.54 -11.02
C LEU A 54 1.74 3.34 -9.78
N ILE A 55 0.49 3.17 -9.30
CA ILE A 55 0.01 3.83 -8.09
C ILE A 55 0.79 3.34 -6.86
N ASN A 56 0.99 2.03 -6.73
CA ASN A 56 1.76 1.47 -5.61
C ASN A 56 3.24 1.86 -5.67
N LEU A 57 3.85 1.90 -6.86
CA LEU A 57 5.22 2.37 -7.04
C LEU A 57 5.34 3.85 -6.69
N THR A 58 4.37 4.67 -7.09
CA THR A 58 4.31 6.08 -6.72
C THR A 58 4.15 6.25 -5.20
N ALA A 59 3.27 5.46 -4.59
CA ALA A 59 3.02 5.47 -3.16
C ALA A 59 4.30 5.16 -2.38
N VAL A 60 5.04 4.10 -2.73
CA VAL A 60 6.26 3.72 -1.99
C VAL A 60 7.33 4.78 -2.07
N ILE A 61 7.52 5.41 -3.24
CA ILE A 61 8.49 6.50 -3.40
C ILE A 61 8.10 7.68 -2.51
N LEU A 62 6.84 8.12 -2.58
CA LEU A 62 6.36 9.29 -1.82
C LEU A 62 6.40 9.03 -0.31
N PHE A 63 5.92 7.87 0.15
CA PHE A 63 5.94 7.53 1.57
C PHE A 63 7.37 7.41 2.10
N THR A 64 8.28 6.81 1.34
CA THR A 64 9.70 6.74 1.70
C THR A 64 10.30 8.13 1.84
N VAL A 65 10.07 9.02 0.87
CA VAL A 65 10.58 10.40 0.89
C VAL A 65 10.00 11.18 2.08
N ILE A 66 8.70 11.06 2.34
CA ILE A 66 8.04 11.73 3.46
C ILE A 66 8.60 11.24 4.81
N TYR A 67 8.82 9.93 4.94
CA TYR A 67 9.35 9.35 6.17
C TYR A 67 10.83 9.72 6.37
N ASP A 68 11.65 9.65 5.31
CA ASP A 68 13.08 9.98 5.35
C ASP A 68 13.36 11.48 5.56
N ALA A 69 12.44 12.35 5.15
CA ALA A 69 12.54 13.79 5.39
C ALA A 69 12.58 14.16 6.88
N ARG A 70 12.24 13.23 7.80
CA ARG A 70 12.25 13.39 9.27
C ARG A 70 11.62 14.71 9.72
N LEU A 71 10.59 15.15 9.00
CA LEU A 71 9.85 16.36 9.35
C LEU A 71 9.09 16.13 10.67
N ARG A 72 8.67 17.23 11.32
CA ARG A 72 7.82 17.15 12.51
C ARG A 72 6.64 16.22 12.22
N SER A 73 6.31 15.34 13.16
CA SER A 73 5.30 14.28 12.99
C SER A 73 3.95 14.77 12.45
N LEU A 74 3.59 16.00 12.79
CA LEU A 74 2.35 16.62 12.32
C LEU A 74 2.37 16.91 10.81
N VAL A 75 3.53 17.27 10.26
CA VAL A 75 3.71 17.57 8.83
C VAL A 75 3.82 16.29 8.00
N SER A 76 4.52 15.27 8.51
CA SER A 76 4.58 13.98 7.81
C SER A 76 3.21 13.32 7.77
N ALA A 77 2.46 13.31 8.88
CA ALA A 77 1.11 12.75 8.92
C ALA A 77 0.13 13.44 7.95
N THR A 78 0.18 14.77 7.83
CA THR A 78 -0.68 15.49 6.87
C THR A 78 -0.27 15.24 5.42
N ALA A 79 1.03 15.16 5.13
CA ALA A 79 1.53 14.80 3.80
C ALA A 79 1.09 13.39 3.40
N VAL A 80 1.24 12.41 4.31
CA VAL A 80 0.79 11.03 4.09
C VAL A 80 -0.70 10.96 3.86
N LEU A 81 -1.50 11.66 4.67
CA LEU A 81 -2.94 11.71 4.52
C LEU A 81 -3.35 12.19 3.13
N LEU A 82 -2.79 13.32 2.67
CA LEU A 82 -3.12 13.90 1.38
C LEU A 82 -2.69 13.00 0.22
N VAL A 83 -1.45 12.48 0.26
CA VAL A 83 -0.93 11.59 -0.78
C VAL A 83 -1.75 10.31 -0.86
N ALA A 84 -2.00 9.66 0.27
CA ALA A 84 -2.79 8.44 0.33
C ALA A 84 -4.23 8.67 -0.14
N ALA A 85 -4.87 9.76 0.27
CA ALA A 85 -6.21 10.09 -0.19
C ALA A 85 -6.26 10.33 -1.71
N LEU A 86 -5.32 11.08 -2.29
CA LEU A 86 -5.30 11.33 -3.74
C LEU A 86 -5.05 10.04 -4.55
N LEU A 87 -4.13 9.20 -4.10
CA LEU A 87 -3.84 7.92 -4.75
C LEU A 87 -5.02 6.94 -4.63
N ALA A 88 -5.65 6.86 -3.45
CA ALA A 88 -6.85 6.05 -3.23
C ALA A 88 -8.04 6.56 -4.07
N ALA A 89 -8.24 7.88 -4.17
CA ALA A 89 -9.29 8.46 -5.00
C ALA A 89 -9.13 8.07 -6.47
N ARG A 90 -7.89 8.08 -6.99
CA ARG A 90 -7.61 7.62 -8.36
C ARG A 90 -7.92 6.15 -8.57
N LEU A 91 -7.71 5.33 -7.54
CA LEU A 91 -7.94 3.90 -7.57
C LEU A 91 -9.43 3.56 -7.49
N PHE A 92 -10.20 4.28 -6.67
CA PHE A 92 -11.65 4.07 -6.50
C PHE A 92 -12.50 4.73 -7.60
N TRP A 93 -11.96 5.73 -8.31
CA TRP A 93 -12.67 6.44 -9.37
C TRP A 93 -13.41 5.54 -10.38
N PRO A 94 -12.81 4.46 -10.92
CA PRO A 94 -13.53 3.56 -11.83
C PRO A 94 -14.51 2.59 -11.13
N LEU A 95 -14.43 2.39 -9.81
CA LEU A 95 -15.27 1.44 -9.08
C LEU A 95 -16.55 2.07 -8.51
N THR A 96 -16.55 3.39 -8.29
CA THR A 96 -17.69 4.09 -7.69
C THR A 96 -18.45 4.92 -8.74
N PRO A 97 -19.79 4.89 -8.74
CA PRO A 97 -20.60 5.72 -9.64
C PRO A 97 -20.57 7.21 -9.26
N ASP A 98 -20.41 7.54 -7.97
CA ASP A 98 -20.49 8.90 -7.46
C ASP A 98 -19.14 9.44 -6.96
N LEU A 99 -18.76 10.65 -7.40
CA LEU A 99 -17.56 11.36 -6.93
C LEU A 99 -17.51 11.48 -5.40
N ARG A 100 -18.65 11.80 -4.78
CA ARG A 100 -18.74 11.97 -3.32
C ARG A 100 -18.36 10.68 -2.61
N GLN A 101 -18.79 9.54 -3.14
CA GLN A 101 -18.47 8.24 -2.57
C GLN A 101 -16.97 7.92 -2.74
N THR A 102 -16.40 8.19 -3.91
CA THR A 102 -14.96 8.04 -4.19
C THR A 102 -14.12 8.80 -3.18
N PHE A 103 -14.41 10.10 -2.99
CA PHE A 103 -13.65 10.96 -2.09
C PHE A 103 -13.86 10.60 -0.63
N THR A 104 -15.03 10.08 -0.25
CA THR A 104 -15.30 9.62 1.12
C THR A 104 -14.41 8.42 1.46
N TYR A 105 -14.39 7.39 0.62
CA TYR A 105 -13.53 6.21 0.85
C TYR A 105 -12.04 6.56 0.78
N ALA A 106 -11.66 7.43 -0.17
CA ALA A 106 -10.29 7.91 -0.27
C ALA A 106 -9.84 8.70 0.98
N ALA A 107 -10.71 9.56 1.52
CA ALA A 107 -10.44 10.30 2.75
C ALA A 107 -10.30 9.37 3.95
N ILE A 108 -11.10 8.29 4.04
CA ILE A 108 -10.97 7.27 5.09
C ILE A 108 -9.58 6.61 5.03
N VAL A 109 -9.13 6.21 3.84
CA VAL A 109 -7.77 5.63 3.64
C VAL A 109 -6.69 6.62 4.06
N GLY A 110 -6.80 7.87 3.59
CA GLY A 110 -5.83 8.92 3.94
C GLY A 110 -5.78 9.20 5.44
N LEU A 111 -6.94 9.32 6.10
CA LEU A 111 -7.03 9.52 7.54
C LEU A 111 -6.42 8.35 8.32
N ALA A 112 -6.75 7.11 7.94
CA ALA A 112 -6.20 5.92 8.58
C ALA A 112 -4.67 5.90 8.50
N LEU A 113 -4.09 6.13 7.31
CA LEU A 113 -2.64 6.17 7.13
C LEU A 113 -1.97 7.36 7.82
N GLY A 114 -2.59 8.53 7.77
CA GLY A 114 -2.12 9.72 8.47
C GLY A 114 -2.03 9.48 9.98
N GLN A 115 -3.02 8.83 10.59
CA GLN A 115 -2.99 8.45 12.00
C GLN A 115 -1.91 7.40 12.30
N MET A 116 -1.78 6.37 11.45
CA MET A 116 -0.75 5.33 11.60
C MET A 116 0.68 5.88 11.48
N THR A 117 0.86 6.98 10.74
CA THR A 117 2.16 7.66 10.60
C THR A 117 2.71 8.11 11.96
N TRP A 118 1.85 8.50 12.91
CA TRP A 118 2.29 8.87 14.26
C TRP A 118 2.95 7.69 14.96
N VAL A 119 2.31 6.52 14.94
CA VAL A 119 2.84 5.28 15.52
C VAL A 119 4.21 4.94 14.92
N PHE A 120 4.32 5.03 13.59
CA PHE A 120 5.57 4.73 12.88
C PHE A 120 6.68 5.73 13.13
N ASN A 121 6.36 6.99 13.41
CA ASN A 121 7.37 8.00 13.70
C ASN A 121 7.99 7.82 15.10
N TYR A 122 7.30 7.13 16.01
CA TYR A 122 7.88 6.69 17.28
C TYR A 122 8.80 5.47 17.11
N TRP A 123 8.63 4.70 16.04
CA TRP A 123 9.52 3.59 15.73
C TRP A 123 10.78 4.11 15.03
N ARG A 124 11.96 3.66 15.47
CA ARG A 124 13.27 4.05 14.89
C ARG A 124 13.55 3.27 13.60
N LEU A 125 12.65 3.37 12.63
CA LEU A 125 12.81 2.70 11.35
C LEU A 125 13.65 3.56 10.40
N SER A 126 14.26 2.91 9.41
CA SER A 126 14.88 3.62 8.28
C SER A 126 13.81 4.25 7.38
N GLY A 127 14.21 5.27 6.59
CA GLY A 127 13.40 5.92 5.55
C GLY A 127 12.56 4.95 4.73
N LEU A 128 13.24 3.93 4.23
CA LEU A 128 12.70 2.89 3.37
C LEU A 128 11.72 1.97 4.10
N GLN A 129 12.05 1.53 5.33
CA GLN A 129 11.18 0.67 6.13
C GLN A 129 9.86 1.35 6.48
N GLY A 130 9.91 2.63 6.89
CA GLY A 130 8.71 3.43 7.14
C GLY A 130 7.84 3.56 5.88
N GLY A 131 8.48 3.83 4.73
CA GLY A 131 7.82 3.87 3.43
C GLY A 131 7.14 2.55 3.04
N PHE A 132 7.82 1.42 3.24
CA PHE A 132 7.27 0.09 2.96
C PHE A 132 6.10 -0.29 3.86
N LEU A 133 6.19 0.01 5.16
CA LEU A 133 5.08 -0.24 6.08
C LEU A 133 3.85 0.57 5.72
N GLN A 134 4.04 1.84 5.35
CA GLN A 134 2.94 2.67 4.87
C GLN A 134 2.37 2.17 3.56
N LEU A 135 3.20 1.70 2.63
CA LEU A 135 2.73 1.07 1.39
C LEU A 135 1.89 -0.18 1.70
N LEU A 136 2.35 -1.03 2.61
CA LEU A 136 1.67 -2.26 2.98
C LEU A 136 0.27 -1.99 3.54
N LEU A 137 0.17 -1.00 4.43
CA LEU A 137 -1.11 -0.54 4.96
C LEU A 137 -2.00 0.08 3.88
N PHE A 138 -1.42 0.90 2.99
CA PHE A 138 -2.15 1.50 1.88
C PHE A 138 -2.72 0.44 0.94
N TYR A 139 -1.90 -0.52 0.53
CA TYR A 139 -2.29 -1.64 -0.30
C TYR A 139 -3.40 -2.46 0.37
N GLY A 140 -3.22 -2.82 1.65
CA GLY A 140 -4.22 -3.59 2.39
C GLY A 140 -5.57 -2.89 2.50
N LEU A 141 -5.57 -1.62 2.90
CA LEU A 141 -6.80 -0.83 3.06
C LEU A 141 -7.51 -0.59 1.73
N THR A 142 -6.75 -0.25 0.68
CA THR A 142 -7.33 0.03 -0.63
C THR A 142 -7.80 -1.23 -1.34
N GLY A 143 -7.11 -2.37 -1.18
CA GLY A 143 -7.55 -3.67 -1.70
C GLY A 143 -8.85 -4.14 -1.04
N LEU A 144 -8.91 -4.10 0.29
CA LEU A 144 -10.14 -4.43 1.04
C LEU A 144 -11.32 -3.56 0.62
N LEU A 145 -11.11 -2.25 0.45
CA LEU A 145 -12.18 -1.35 0.00
C LEU A 145 -12.59 -1.59 -1.46
N GLN A 146 -11.66 -1.93 -2.36
CA GLN A 146 -12.00 -2.30 -3.72
C GLN A 146 -12.88 -3.55 -3.75
N GLN A 147 -12.55 -4.57 -2.96
CA GLN A 147 -13.35 -5.78 -2.90
C GLN A 147 -14.71 -5.58 -2.22
N TYR A 148 -14.76 -4.70 -1.21
CA TYR A 148 -16.02 -4.23 -0.63
C TYR A 148 -16.89 -3.54 -1.68
N LEU A 149 -16.32 -2.64 -2.48
CA LEU A 149 -17.02 -1.96 -3.57
C LEU A 149 -17.41 -2.90 -4.71
N ALA A 150 -16.66 -3.97 -4.92
CA ALA A 150 -16.95 -5.00 -5.92
C ALA A 150 -18.03 -6.00 -5.47
N GLY A 151 -18.62 -5.85 -4.28
CA GLY A 151 -19.68 -6.72 -3.76
C GLY A 151 -19.20 -8.10 -3.28
N GLN A 152 -17.89 -8.34 -3.20
CA GLN A 152 -17.32 -9.65 -2.84
C GLN A 152 -17.57 -10.03 -1.36
N PHE A 153 -18.01 -9.08 -0.54
CA PHE A 153 -18.36 -9.29 0.88
C PHE A 153 -19.83 -9.71 1.10
N GLU A 154 -20.64 -9.81 0.04
CA GLU A 154 -22.03 -10.26 0.16
C GLU A 154 -22.16 -11.71 0.65
N ASP A 155 -21.17 -12.55 0.34
CA ASP A 155 -21.03 -13.88 0.92
C ASP A 155 -20.09 -13.82 2.14
N GLU A 156 -20.64 -14.12 3.34
CA GLU A 156 -19.91 -14.11 4.61
C GLU A 156 -18.66 -15.00 4.58
N ARG A 157 -18.70 -16.10 3.81
CA ARG A 157 -17.56 -17.01 3.66
C ARG A 157 -16.44 -16.36 2.86
N ASN A 158 -16.78 -15.60 1.82
CA ASN A 158 -15.82 -14.95 0.96
C ASN A 158 -15.21 -13.73 1.66
N GLY A 159 -16.02 -12.93 2.37
CA GLY A 159 -15.54 -11.81 3.18
C GLY A 159 -14.51 -12.20 4.24
N ARG A 160 -14.67 -13.35 4.91
CA ARG A 160 -13.66 -13.87 5.85
C ARG A 160 -12.36 -14.29 5.15
N ARG A 161 -12.46 -14.91 3.98
CA ARG A 161 -11.29 -15.34 3.20
C ARG A 161 -10.48 -14.14 2.75
N ILE A 162 -11.15 -13.12 2.22
CA ILE A 162 -10.56 -11.83 1.83
C ILE A 162 -9.82 -11.18 2.99
N LEU A 163 -10.46 -11.09 4.16
CA LEU A 163 -9.83 -10.53 5.36
C LEU A 163 -8.59 -11.33 5.78
N LEU A 164 -8.61 -12.65 5.64
CA LEU A 164 -7.46 -13.51 5.93
C LEU A 164 -6.34 -13.37 4.90
N GLU A 165 -6.66 -13.20 3.62
CA GLU A 165 -5.67 -13.02 2.55
C GLU A 165 -4.95 -11.67 2.71
N TYR A 166 -5.70 -10.57 2.81
CA TYR A 166 -5.11 -9.25 3.05
C TYR A 166 -4.44 -9.15 4.42
N GLY A 167 -5.06 -9.71 5.46
CA GLY A 167 -4.45 -9.81 6.80
C GLY A 167 -3.15 -10.61 6.77
N GLY A 168 -3.10 -11.70 6.01
CA GLY A 168 -1.93 -12.52 5.79
C GLY A 168 -0.81 -11.79 5.06
N VAL A 169 -1.13 -11.01 4.01
CA VAL A 169 -0.16 -10.17 3.29
C VAL A 169 0.40 -9.08 4.20
N ILE A 170 -0.46 -8.42 5.00
CA ILE A 170 -0.03 -7.42 5.97
C ILE A 170 0.87 -8.05 7.05
N LEU A 171 0.51 -9.21 7.59
CA LEU A 171 1.32 -9.92 8.57
C LEU A 171 2.66 -10.37 7.99
N MET A 172 2.68 -10.94 6.77
CA MET A 172 3.90 -11.32 6.06
C MET A 172 4.80 -10.11 5.80
N GLY A 173 4.23 -8.99 5.34
CA GLY A 173 4.98 -7.76 5.14
C GLY A 173 5.57 -7.20 6.43
N LEU A 174 4.79 -7.23 7.53
CA LEU A 174 5.28 -6.85 8.87
C LEU A 174 6.42 -7.75 9.34
N LEU A 175 6.29 -9.07 9.15
CA LEU A 175 7.34 -10.04 9.51
C LEU A 175 8.60 -9.84 8.68
N LEU A 176 8.47 -9.58 7.38
CA LEU A 176 9.62 -9.28 6.50
C LEU A 176 10.34 -8.01 6.94
N VAL A 177 9.60 -6.94 7.26
CA VAL A 177 10.20 -5.70 7.76
C VAL A 177 10.84 -5.90 9.13
N GLY A 178 10.21 -6.68 10.02
CA GLY A 178 10.73 -6.98 11.35
C GLY A 178 11.95 -7.90 11.35
N THR A 179 12.02 -8.87 10.43
CA THR A 179 13.17 -9.79 10.29
C THR A 179 14.33 -9.19 9.50
N ALA A 180 14.08 -8.14 8.72
CA ALA A 180 15.12 -7.36 8.04
C ALA A 180 15.93 -6.43 8.99
N VAL A 181 15.72 -6.53 10.30
CA VAL A 181 16.41 -5.77 11.35
C VAL A 181 17.14 -6.75 12.30
N PRO A 182 18.45 -6.61 12.54
CA PRO A 182 19.12 -7.19 13.71
C PRO A 182 18.82 -6.39 14.99
#